data_AF-A0AA35UW61-F1
#
_entry.id   AF-A0AA35UW61-F1
#
_cell.length_a   1.000
_cell.length_b   1.000
_cell.length_c   1.000
_cell.angle_alpha   90.00
_cell.angle_beta   90.00
_cell.angle_gamma   90.00
#
_symmetry.space_group_name_H-M   'P 1'
#
loop_
_entity.id
_entity.type
_entity.pdbx_description
1 polymer ?
#
loop_
_entity_poly.entity_id
_entity_poly.type
_entity_poly.pdbx_seq_one_letter_code
_entity_poly.pdbx_strand_id
1 'polypeptide(L)' 'MMTNKTEHAAHDLLDKHGAEAETIATREYETALEVQDLKQQGYWLDILDTIKAIKAGKA' A
#
# COMPACT_ATOMS: atom_id res chain seq x y z
N MET A 1 -16.98 1.23 -0.08
CA MET A 1 -16.34 0.60 1.10
C MET A 1 -15.24 -0.34 0.62
N MET A 2 -14.08 0.22 0.29
CA MET A 2 -12.87 -0.55 -0.05
C MET A 2 -11.75 -0.34 0.98
N THR A 3 -11.88 0.69 1.81
CA THR A 3 -10.97 1.13 2.87
C THR A 3 -10.58 0.02 3.85
N ASN A 4 -11.52 -0.81 4.32
CA ASN A 4 -11.20 -1.85 5.31
C ASN A 4 -10.24 -2.94 4.80
N LYS A 5 -10.16 -3.18 3.47
CA LYS A 5 -9.28 -4.23 2.93
C LYS A 5 -7.86 -3.72 2.69
N THR A 6 -7.73 -2.51 2.17
CA THR A 6 -6.41 -1.88 1.92
C THR A 6 -5.75 -1.47 3.23
N GLU A 7 -6.54 -1.07 4.24
CA GLU A 7 -6.04 -0.80 5.59
C GLU A 7 -5.47 -2.04 6.26
N HIS A 8 -6.18 -3.17 6.20
CA HIS A 8 -5.67 -4.43 6.73
C HIS A 8 -4.40 -4.88 6.00
N ALA A 9 -4.35 -4.76 4.67
CA ALA A 9 -3.18 -5.09 3.88
C ALA A 9 -1.98 -4.18 4.20
N ALA A 10 -2.21 -2.89 4.47
CA ALA A 10 -1.17 -1.95 4.89
C ALA A 10 -0.60 -2.33 6.26
N HIS A 11 -1.45 -2.67 7.23
CA HIS A 11 -1.02 -3.18 8.54
C HIS A 11 -0.25 -4.49 8.41
N ASP A 12 -0.73 -5.45 7.63
CA ASP A 12 -0.02 -6.71 7.38
C ASP A 12 1.37 -6.48 6.78
N LEU A 13 1.50 -5.53 5.85
CA LEU A 13 2.79 -5.17 5.26
C LEU A 13 3.73 -4.55 6.29
N LEU A 14 3.22 -3.63 7.11
CA LEU A 14 3.97 -2.98 8.19
C LEU A 14 4.40 -3.99 9.27
N ASP A 15 3.54 -4.93 9.63
CA ASP A 15 3.85 -5.95 10.63
C ASP A 15 4.92 -6.93 10.13
N LYS A 16 4.87 -7.29 8.84
CA LYS A 16 5.83 -8.23 8.23
C LYS A 16 7.17 -7.62 7.87
N HIS A 17 7.16 -6.38 7.37
CA HIS A 17 8.33 -5.75 6.74
C HIS A 17 8.78 -4.44 7.42
N GLY A 18 8.03 -3.95 8.40
CA GLY A 18 8.39 -2.77 9.18
C GLY A 18 8.66 -1.55 8.30
N ALA A 19 9.87 -1.00 8.42
CA ALA A 19 10.28 0.19 7.67
C ALA A 19 10.27 -0.02 6.14
N GLU A 20 10.45 -1.25 5.66
CA GLU A 20 10.51 -1.59 4.23
C GLU A 20 9.14 -1.69 3.56
N ALA A 21 8.04 -1.69 4.33
CA ALA A 21 6.69 -1.86 3.81
C ALA A 21 6.34 -0.86 2.70
N GLU A 22 6.74 0.41 2.86
CA GLU A 22 6.51 1.46 1.87
C GLU A 22 7.30 1.22 0.57
N THR A 23 8.54 0.75 0.68
CA THR A 23 9.37 0.39 -0.48
C THR A 23 8.75 -0.77 -1.25
N ILE A 24 8.21 -1.78 -0.56
CA ILE A 24 7.54 -2.92 -1.18
C ILE A 24 6.29 -2.46 -1.91
N ALA A 25 5.40 -1.72 -1.23
CA ALA A 25 4.18 -1.22 -1.85
C ALA A 25 4.46 -0.28 -3.05
N THR A 26 5.57 0.49 -3.00
CA THR A 26 6.01 1.33 -4.12
C THR A 26 6.40 0.49 -5.33
N ARG A 27 7.20 -0.56 -5.14
CA ARG A 27 7.62 -1.46 -6.23
C ARG A 27 6.44 -2.19 -6.87
N GLU A 28 5.48 -2.63 -6.07
CA GLU A 28 4.28 -3.29 -6.58
C GLU A 28 3.38 -2.32 -7.36
N TYR A 29 3.27 -1.08 -6.89
CA TYR A 29 2.58 -0.01 -7.64
C TYR A 29 3.29 0.30 -8.98
N GLU A 30 4.61 0.42 -8.98
CA GLU A 30 5.40 0.62 -10.20
C GLU A 30 5.23 -0.54 -11.18
N THR A 31 5.26 -1.78 -10.68
CA THR A 31 5.00 -2.98 -11.49
C THR A 31 3.59 -2.94 -12.10
N ALA A 32 2.58 -2.54 -11.33
CA ALA A 32 1.21 -2.40 -11.81
C ALA A 32 1.05 -1.31 -12.88
N LEU A 33 1.86 -0.23 -12.81
CA LEU A 33 1.95 0.77 -13.87
C LEU A 33 2.57 0.20 -15.15
N GLU A 34 3.69 -0.53 -15.03
CA GLU A 34 4.40 -1.14 -16.16
C GLU A 34 3.51 -2.11 -16.96
N VAL A 35 2.75 -2.95 -16.27
CA VAL A 35 1.84 -3.92 -16.90
C VAL A 35 0.45 -3.37 -17.22
N GLN A 36 0.21 -2.08 -16.94
CA GLN A 36 -1.06 -1.39 -17.15
C GLN A 36 -2.26 -2.04 -16.44
N ASP A 37 -2.04 -2.65 -15.27
CA ASP A 37 -3.11 -3.21 -14.43
C ASP A 37 -3.74 -2.11 -13.55
N LEU A 38 -4.78 -1.46 -14.06
CA LEU A 38 -5.50 -0.37 -13.38
C LEU A 38 -6.07 -0.78 -12.01
N LYS A 39 -6.43 -2.05 -11.82
CA LYS A 39 -6.99 -2.52 -10.55
C LYS A 39 -5.90 -2.60 -9.49
N GLN A 40 -4.74 -3.14 -9.86
CA GLN A 40 -3.58 -3.20 -8.96
C GLN A 40 -3.01 -1.81 -8.68
N GLN A 41 -3.01 -0.90 -9.67
CA GLN A 41 -2.60 0.49 -9.46
C GLN A 41 -3.39 1.16 -8.35
N GLY A 42 -4.73 1.12 -8.41
CA GLY A 42 -5.57 1.70 -7.36
C GLY A 42 -5.38 1.01 -6.00
N TYR A 43 -5.29 -0.32 -6.00
CA TYR A 43 -5.08 -1.10 -4.77
C TYR A 43 -3.77 -0.75 -4.07
N TRP A 44 -2.65 -0.69 -4.80
CA TRP A 44 -1.34 -0.38 -4.22
C TRP A 44 -1.21 1.10 -3.85
N LEU A 45 -1.85 2.00 -4.60
CA LEU A 45 -1.92 3.41 -4.24
C LEU A 45 -2.64 3.63 -2.90
N ASP A 46 -3.79 2.98 -2.69
CA ASP A 46 -4.52 3.04 -1.43
C ASP A 46 -3.69 2.49 -0.24
N ILE A 47 -2.95 1.41 -0.46
CA ILE A 47 -2.03 0.85 0.56
C ILE A 47 -0.90 1.83 0.87
N LEU A 48 -0.28 2.44 -0.15
CA LEU A 48 0.79 3.42 0.02
C LEU A 48 0.33 4.62 0.84
N ASP A 49 -0.84 5.17 0.51
CA ASP A 49 -1.42 6.31 1.22
C ASP A 49 -1.73 5.95 2.68
N THR A 50 -2.23 4.73 2.92
CA THR A 50 -2.49 4.24 4.28
C THR A 50 -1.19 4.07 5.08
N ILE A 51 -0.15 3.46 4.51
CA ILE A 51 1.16 3.32 5.17
C ILE A 51 1.73 4.68 5.54
N LYS A 52 1.65 5.66 4.63
CA LYS A 52 2.11 7.04 4.89
C LYS A 52 1.29 7.71 5.99
N ALA A 53 -0.03 7.52 6.02
CA ALA A 53 -0.89 8.04 7.08
C ALA A 53 -0.53 7.42 8.44
N ILE A 54 -0.34 6.10 8.53
CA ILE A 54 0.09 5.40 9.75
C ILE A 54 1.44 5.94 10.24
N LYS A 55 2.44 6.01 9.36
CA LYS A 55 3.78 6.54 9.70
C LYS A 55 3.74 8.00 10.17
N ALA A 56 2.81 8.79 9.66
CA ALA A 56 2.60 10.17 10.08
C ALA A 56 1.75 10.31 11.37
N GLY A 57 1.27 9.21 11.95
CA GLY A 57 0.38 9.21 13.12
C GLY A 57 -1.02 9.76 12.82
N LYS A 58 -1.50 9.58 11.58
CA LYS A 58 -2.78 10.13 11.06
C LYS A 58 -3.81 9.08 10.68
N ALA A 59 -3.47 7.80 10.82
CA ALA A 59 -4.38 6.68 10.61
C ALA A 59 -5.08 6.30 11.91
#